data_AF-A0A939QW35-F1
#
_entry.id   AF-A0A939QW35-F1
#
_cell.length_a   1.000
_cell.length_b   1.000
_cell.length_c   1.000
_cell.angle_alpha   90.00
_cell.angle_beta   90.00
_cell.angle_gamma   90.00
#
_symmetry.space_group_name_H-M   'P 1'
#
loop_
_entity.id
_entity.type
_entity.pdbx_description
1 polymer ?
#
loop_
_entity_poly.entity_id
_entity_poly.type
_entity_poly.pdbx_seq_one_letter_code
_entity_poly.pdbx_strand_id
1 'polypeptide(L)'
;MKLSLKAKLTLSLSAIGAILLVSATISVLEYAKMSSYVSDLIADDITSLNTAHRLSDICNKYNLDILTVIGDDFYAELPEFDQQYFLSHCDSLRTSLESNVIQPLTDSIVYSCSAYVLTSLELENVLDSYFIDSRSWYFNRLQPGFEILTKDIDALERAIYSDLEKNSLTFERGFYRSIIPGIVAVGVGLLLVIMLLMFMLGFYVNPLYKMLDGMDAYRSYGKRYTYTFDGDDELVRLNEGIGELIGENVTLRKRLKDLKSREPNELESNQP
;
A
#
# COMPACT_ATOMS: atom_id res chain seq x y z
N MET A 1 -23.58 1.61 36.64
CA MET A 1 -23.88 0.45 35.77
C MET A 1 -22.63 -0.44 35.76
N LYS A 2 -22.65 -1.61 36.45
CA LYS A 2 -21.49 -2.51 36.55
C LYS A 2 -21.38 -3.32 35.25
N LEU A 3 -20.21 -3.32 34.60
CA LEU A 3 -19.99 -4.14 33.40
C LEU A 3 -19.72 -5.60 33.81
N SER A 4 -20.40 -6.53 33.13
CA SER A 4 -20.12 -7.96 33.25
C SER A 4 -18.75 -8.31 32.67
N LEU A 5 -18.16 -9.41 33.13
CA LEU A 5 -16.95 -10.01 32.59
C LEU A 5 -17.00 -10.14 31.07
N LYS A 6 -18.12 -10.67 30.56
CA LYS A 6 -18.35 -10.84 29.11
C LYS A 6 -18.31 -9.50 28.38
N ALA A 7 -18.90 -8.45 28.95
CA ALA A 7 -18.91 -7.12 28.33
C ALA A 7 -17.51 -6.49 28.31
N LYS A 8 -16.72 -6.63 29.39
CA LYS A 8 -15.33 -6.11 29.44
C LYS A 8 -14.44 -6.76 28.37
N LEU A 9 -14.57 -8.08 28.19
CA LEU A 9 -13.74 -8.88 27.30
C LEU A 9 -14.13 -8.72 25.82
N THR A 10 -15.43 -8.66 25.54
CA THR A 10 -15.93 -8.39 24.18
C THR A 10 -15.59 -6.96 23.73
N LEU A 11 -15.68 -5.98 24.63
CA LEU A 11 -15.35 -4.59 24.32
C LEU A 11 -13.85 -4.39 24.05
N SER A 12 -12.97 -5.02 24.85
CA SER A 12 -11.52 -4.93 24.61
C SER A 12 -11.11 -5.62 23.30
N LEU A 13 -11.65 -6.80 23.02
CA LEU A 13 -11.36 -7.53 21.78
C LEU A 13 -11.91 -6.80 20.55
N SER A 14 -13.14 -6.26 20.65
CA SER A 14 -13.76 -5.48 19.58
C SER A 14 -13.02 -4.18 19.31
N ALA A 15 -12.47 -3.52 20.34
CA ALA A 15 -11.67 -2.31 20.18
C ALA A 15 -10.37 -2.59 19.40
N ILE A 16 -9.68 -3.69 19.71
CA ILE A 16 -8.49 -4.13 18.98
C ILE A 16 -8.84 -4.43 17.51
N GLY A 17 -9.91 -5.19 17.29
CA GLY A 17 -10.38 -5.51 15.95
C GLY A 17 -10.73 -4.27 15.13
N ALA A 18 -11.42 -3.29 15.73
CA ALA A 18 -11.77 -2.04 15.07
C ALA A 18 -10.53 -1.21 14.67
N ILE A 19 -9.55 -1.08 15.57
CA ILE A 19 -8.30 -0.34 15.29
C ILE A 19 -7.52 -0.99 14.15
N LEU A 20 -7.38 -2.31 14.18
CA LEU A 20 -6.68 -3.05 13.13
C LEU A 20 -7.39 -2.93 11.78
N LEU A 21 -8.73 -3.03 11.78
CA LEU A 21 -9.54 -2.93 10.56
C LEU A 21 -9.43 -1.52 9.94
N VAL A 22 -9.55 -0.47 10.75
CA VAL A 22 -9.43 0.93 10.27
C VAL A 22 -8.03 1.19 9.71
N SER A 23 -6.97 0.70 10.35
CA SER A 23 -5.63 0.89 9.79
C SER A 23 -5.42 0.11 8.50
N ALA A 24 -5.87 -1.14 8.45
CA ALA A 24 -5.78 -1.96 7.25
C ALA A 24 -6.50 -1.31 6.06
N THR A 25 -7.71 -0.78 6.27
CA THR A 25 -8.47 -0.09 5.20
C THR A 25 -7.77 1.18 4.74
N ILE A 26 -7.25 2.00 5.66
CA ILE A 26 -6.49 3.22 5.31
C ILE A 26 -5.25 2.87 4.48
N SER A 27 -4.46 1.89 4.92
CA SER A 27 -3.24 1.48 4.23
C SER A 27 -3.53 0.97 2.81
N VAL A 28 -4.55 0.12 2.63
CA VAL A 28 -4.96 -0.39 1.31
C VAL A 28 -5.46 0.72 0.40
N LEU A 29 -6.25 1.67 0.91
CA LEU A 29 -6.77 2.79 0.11
C LEU A 29 -5.66 3.75 -0.32
N GLU A 30 -4.70 4.04 0.54
CA GLU A 30 -3.56 4.91 0.22
C GLU A 30 -2.63 4.22 -0.80
N TYR A 31 -2.42 2.91 -0.66
CA TYR A 31 -1.64 2.10 -1.62
C TYR A 31 -2.30 2.07 -2.99
N ALA A 32 -3.61 1.79 -3.04
CA ALA A 32 -4.35 1.67 -4.29
C ALA A 32 -4.33 2.98 -5.09
N LYS A 33 -4.51 4.13 -4.43
CA LYS A 33 -4.45 5.46 -5.08
C LYS A 33 -3.05 5.80 -5.60
N MET A 34 -2.01 5.46 -4.82
CA MET A 34 -0.61 5.68 -5.20
C MET A 34 -0.24 4.81 -6.41
N SER A 35 -0.61 3.53 -6.36
CA SER A 35 -0.27 2.54 -7.38
C SER A 35 -0.93 2.86 -8.73
N SER A 36 -2.21 3.25 -8.75
CA SER A 36 -2.88 3.57 -10.02
C SER A 36 -2.30 4.82 -10.65
N TYR A 37 -2.14 5.90 -9.86
CA TYR A 37 -1.62 7.17 -10.35
C TYR A 37 -0.21 7.05 -10.95
N VAL A 38 0.69 6.31 -10.29
CA VAL A 38 2.05 6.13 -10.79
C VAL A 38 2.09 5.16 -11.98
N SER A 39 1.27 4.11 -11.98
CA SER A 39 1.22 3.16 -13.10
C SER A 39 0.76 3.84 -14.40
N ASP A 40 -0.26 4.69 -14.32
CA ASP A 40 -0.79 5.41 -15.48
C ASP A 40 0.25 6.41 -16.00
N LEU A 41 0.88 7.18 -15.11
CA LEU A 41 1.92 8.15 -15.45
C LEU A 41 3.16 7.52 -16.10
N ILE A 42 3.64 6.40 -15.56
CA ILE A 42 4.77 5.65 -16.14
C ILE A 42 4.38 5.09 -17.52
N ALA A 43 3.14 4.58 -17.67
CA ALA A 43 2.68 4.06 -18.95
C ALA A 43 2.60 5.15 -20.03
N ASP A 44 2.12 6.33 -19.68
CA ASP A 44 2.04 7.49 -20.57
C ASP A 44 3.43 8.01 -20.95
N ASP A 45 4.34 8.13 -19.98
CA ASP A 45 5.73 8.54 -20.19
C ASP A 45 6.48 7.55 -21.11
N ILE A 46 6.35 6.24 -20.88
CA ILE A 46 6.96 5.19 -21.71
C ILE A 46 6.39 5.20 -23.14
N THR A 47 5.07 5.35 -23.27
CA THR A 47 4.42 5.40 -24.58
C THR A 47 4.89 6.61 -25.37
N SER A 48 5.02 7.76 -24.71
CA SER A 48 5.51 9.00 -25.29
C SER A 48 6.99 8.90 -25.69
N LEU A 49 7.84 8.31 -24.84
CA LEU A 49 9.26 8.07 -25.14
C LEU A 49 9.43 7.15 -26.37
N ASN A 50 8.68 6.05 -26.43
CA ASN A 50 8.72 5.14 -27.57
C ASN A 50 8.23 5.82 -28.86
N THR A 51 7.23 6.71 -28.77
CA THR A 51 6.73 7.48 -29.92
C THR A 51 7.77 8.51 -30.38
N ALA A 52 8.46 9.19 -29.47
CA ALA A 52 9.55 10.12 -29.78
C ALA A 52 10.74 9.43 -30.46
N HIS A 53 11.17 8.27 -29.94
CA HIS A 53 12.24 7.47 -30.56
C HIS A 53 11.86 7.02 -31.98
N ARG A 54 10.63 6.52 -32.18
CA ARG A 54 10.15 6.15 -33.52
C ARG A 54 10.14 7.33 -34.48
N LEU A 55 9.71 8.50 -34.02
CA LEU A 55 9.73 9.71 -34.82
C LEU A 55 11.16 10.07 -35.25
N SER A 56 12.10 10.04 -34.31
CA SER A 56 13.53 10.28 -34.56
C SER A 56 14.10 9.30 -35.58
N ASP A 57 13.83 8.00 -35.42
CA ASP A 57 14.30 6.95 -36.34
C ASP A 57 13.78 7.14 -37.76
N ILE A 58 12.50 7.49 -37.91
CA ILE A 58 11.88 7.76 -39.23
C ILE A 58 12.52 8.99 -39.88
N CYS A 59 12.66 10.09 -39.13
CA CYS A 59 13.32 11.30 -39.65
C CYS A 59 14.76 11.03 -40.06
N ASN A 60 15.51 10.32 -39.23
CA ASN A 60 16.91 10.02 -39.48
C ASN A 60 17.07 9.12 -40.71
N LYS A 61 16.25 8.07 -40.81
CA LYS A 61 16.21 7.19 -42.00
C LYS A 61 15.90 8.00 -43.26
N TYR A 62 14.84 8.80 -43.24
CA TYR A 62 14.45 9.61 -44.39
C TYR A 62 15.53 10.64 -44.76
N ASN A 63 16.16 11.28 -43.77
CA ASN A 63 17.26 12.21 -44.00
C ASN A 63 18.49 11.52 -44.66
N LEU A 64 18.81 10.29 -44.26
CA LEU A 64 19.86 9.47 -44.87
C LEU A 64 19.49 9.02 -46.29
N ASP A 65 18.23 8.69 -46.54
CA ASP A 65 17.75 8.31 -47.87
C ASP A 65 17.85 9.53 -48.84
N ILE A 66 17.50 10.73 -48.38
CA ILE A 66 17.72 11.98 -49.12
C ILE A 66 19.21 12.20 -49.41
N LEU A 67 20.07 12.02 -48.41
CA LEU A 67 21.51 12.20 -48.57
C LEU A 67 22.09 11.22 -49.61
N THR A 68 21.55 9.99 -49.67
CA THR A 68 21.93 8.98 -50.65
C THR A 68 21.58 9.43 -52.06
N VAL A 69 20.37 9.96 -52.27
CA VAL A 69 19.89 10.46 -53.57
C VAL A 69 20.66 11.68 -54.04
N ILE A 70 21.08 12.56 -53.13
CA ILE A 70 21.90 13.75 -53.44
C ILE A 70 23.38 13.39 -53.67
N GLY A 71 23.81 12.25 -53.11
CA GLY A 71 25.19 11.78 -53.17
C GLY A 71 25.52 10.95 -54.42
N ASP A 72 24.53 10.30 -55.02
CA ASP A 72 24.70 9.40 -56.16
C ASP A 72 24.33 10.11 -57.48
N ASP A 73 25.20 10.02 -58.50
CA ASP A 73 25.01 10.70 -59.81
C ASP A 73 24.04 9.94 -60.74
N PHE A 74 23.59 8.76 -60.34
CA PHE A 74 22.61 7.96 -61.07
C PHE A 74 21.20 8.21 -60.52
N TYR A 75 20.17 8.05 -61.36
CA TYR A 75 18.75 8.18 -61.00
C TYR A 75 18.38 7.23 -59.84
N ALA A 76 18.61 7.67 -58.61
CA ALA A 76 18.13 7.02 -57.42
C ALA A 76 16.61 7.25 -57.32
N GLU A 77 15.89 6.23 -56.90
CA GLU A 77 14.45 6.32 -56.66
C GLU A 77 14.21 7.37 -55.56
N LEU A 78 13.27 8.29 -55.80
CA LEU A 78 12.90 9.31 -54.82
C LEU A 78 12.46 8.62 -53.52
N PRO A 79 12.94 9.08 -52.35
CA PRO A 79 12.61 8.44 -51.11
C PRO A 79 11.13 8.70 -50.80
N GLU A 80 10.37 7.64 -50.57
CA GLU A 80 8.96 7.74 -50.23
C GLU A 80 8.81 8.28 -48.80
N PHE A 81 8.10 9.40 -48.65
CA PHE A 81 7.77 9.96 -47.35
C PHE A 81 6.32 9.69 -46.98
N ASP A 82 6.10 8.80 -46.02
CA ASP A 82 4.76 8.58 -45.47
C ASP A 82 4.37 9.71 -44.50
N GLN A 83 3.89 10.80 -45.10
CA GLN A 83 3.44 11.99 -44.38
C GLN A 83 2.31 11.68 -43.39
N GLN A 84 1.42 10.75 -43.73
CA GLN A 84 0.25 10.45 -42.91
C GLN A 84 0.63 9.65 -41.66
N TYR A 85 1.48 8.64 -41.83
CA TYR A 85 2.06 7.89 -40.73
C TYR A 85 2.87 8.81 -39.80
N PHE A 86 3.65 9.71 -40.38
CA PHE A 86 4.46 10.64 -39.61
C PHE A 86 3.62 11.65 -38.79
N LEU A 87 2.63 12.30 -39.40
CA LEU A 87 1.72 13.22 -38.70
C LEU A 87 0.94 12.52 -37.58
N SER A 88 0.55 11.25 -37.78
CA SER A 88 -0.13 10.47 -36.75
C SER A 88 0.72 10.22 -35.50
N HIS A 89 2.05 10.10 -35.64
CA HIS A 89 2.97 9.95 -34.50
C HIS A 89 3.13 11.27 -33.74
N CYS A 90 3.16 12.41 -34.44
CA CYS A 90 3.16 13.73 -33.83
C CYS A 90 1.85 14.02 -33.09
N ASP A 91 0.72 13.64 -33.69
CA ASP A 91 -0.60 13.77 -33.04
C ASP A 91 -0.71 12.85 -31.81
N SER A 92 -0.19 11.62 -31.90
CA SER A 92 -0.14 10.69 -30.76
C SER A 92 0.71 11.25 -29.61
N LEU A 93 1.89 11.78 -29.92
CA LEU A 93 2.73 12.50 -28.95
C LEU A 93 1.99 13.67 -28.30
N ARG A 94 1.21 14.42 -29.09
CA ARG A 94 0.41 15.53 -28.59
C ARG A 94 -0.70 15.10 -27.65
N THR A 95 -1.36 13.99 -27.91
CA THR A 95 -2.43 13.46 -27.06
C THR A 95 -1.91 12.77 -25.81
N SER A 96 -0.76 12.09 -25.88
CA SER A 96 -0.19 11.37 -24.73
C SER A 96 0.48 12.28 -23.69
N LEU A 97 0.80 13.52 -24.04
CA LEU A 97 1.56 14.45 -23.19
C LEU A 97 0.71 15.64 -22.72
N GLU A 98 -0.35 15.38 -21.94
CA GLU A 98 -1.19 16.43 -21.34
C GLU A 98 -0.58 17.08 -20.07
N SER A 99 0.64 16.68 -19.69
CA SER A 99 1.39 17.28 -18.57
C SER A 99 1.75 18.75 -18.87
N ASN A 100 1.42 19.67 -17.95
CA ASN A 100 1.75 21.10 -18.02
C ASN A 100 3.25 21.39 -18.21
N VAL A 101 4.13 20.45 -17.84
CA VAL A 101 5.60 20.62 -17.97
C VAL A 101 6.08 20.27 -19.38
N ILE A 102 5.37 19.37 -20.08
CA ILE A 102 5.83 18.76 -21.32
C ILE A 102 5.15 19.38 -22.56
N GLN A 103 3.95 19.96 -22.42
CA GLN A 103 3.24 20.67 -23.49
C GLN A 103 4.11 21.63 -24.35
N PRO A 104 4.94 22.54 -23.79
CA PRO A 104 5.73 23.44 -24.62
C PRO A 104 6.80 22.74 -25.46
N LEU A 105 7.29 21.58 -25.00
CA LEU A 105 8.24 20.76 -25.75
C LEU A 105 7.54 20.00 -26.88
N THR A 106 6.34 19.48 -26.60
CA THR A 106 5.47 18.86 -27.60
C THR A 106 5.13 19.84 -28.73
N ASP A 107 4.74 21.07 -28.41
CA ASP A 107 4.45 22.10 -29.40
C ASP A 107 5.68 22.46 -30.26
N SER A 108 6.85 22.51 -29.63
CA SER A 108 8.12 22.76 -30.32
C SER A 108 8.45 21.65 -31.32
N ILE A 109 8.27 20.38 -30.93
CA ILE A 109 8.45 19.22 -31.81
C ILE A 109 7.48 19.27 -32.97
N VAL A 110 6.19 19.50 -32.73
CA VAL A 110 5.18 19.55 -33.81
C VAL A 110 5.54 20.65 -34.82
N TYR A 111 6.03 21.79 -34.34
CA TYR A 111 6.46 22.90 -35.19
C TYR A 111 7.72 22.56 -36.02
N SER A 112 8.81 22.11 -35.37
CA SER A 112 10.05 21.77 -36.08
C SER A 112 9.89 20.59 -37.03
N CYS A 113 9.05 19.63 -36.66
CA CYS A 113 8.59 18.52 -37.49
C CYS A 113 7.89 19.03 -38.76
N SER A 114 6.88 19.90 -38.61
CA SER A 114 6.14 20.44 -39.75
C SER A 114 7.06 21.23 -40.70
N ALA A 115 8.01 21.99 -40.14
CA ALA A 115 9.00 22.73 -40.93
C ALA A 115 9.95 21.81 -41.70
N TYR A 116 10.43 20.74 -41.07
CA TYR A 116 11.29 19.74 -41.72
C TYR A 116 10.56 19.03 -42.87
N VAL A 117 9.35 18.54 -42.62
CA VAL A 117 8.54 17.85 -43.64
C VAL A 117 8.25 18.77 -44.82
N LEU A 118 7.79 19.99 -44.56
CA LEU A 118 7.50 20.95 -45.62
C LEU A 118 8.74 21.23 -46.48
N THR A 119 9.91 21.36 -45.85
CA THR A 119 11.17 21.54 -46.57
C THR A 119 11.51 20.30 -47.39
N SER A 120 11.33 19.10 -46.84
CA SER A 120 11.65 17.86 -47.55
C SER A 120 10.81 17.62 -48.81
N LEU A 121 9.57 18.14 -48.86
CA LEU A 121 8.71 18.07 -50.05
C LEU A 121 9.25 18.90 -51.23
N GLU A 122 10.21 19.79 -51.00
CA GLU A 122 10.90 20.54 -52.06
C GLU A 122 11.88 19.66 -52.85
N LEU A 123 12.22 18.46 -52.35
CA LEU A 123 13.28 17.59 -52.90
C LEU A 123 13.12 17.30 -54.39
N GLU A 124 11.93 16.89 -54.84
CA GLU A 124 11.64 16.57 -56.24
C GLU A 124 11.92 17.78 -57.15
N ASN A 125 11.41 18.96 -56.76
CA ASN A 125 11.64 20.20 -57.50
C ASN A 125 13.11 20.64 -57.51
N VAL A 126 13.86 20.31 -56.45
CA VAL A 126 15.29 20.63 -56.34
C VAL A 126 16.12 19.71 -57.24
N LEU A 127 15.79 18.43 -57.33
CA LEU A 127 16.46 17.46 -58.19
C LEU A 127 16.19 17.73 -59.69
N ASP A 128 14.97 18.15 -60.04
CA ASP A 128 14.60 18.49 -61.42
C ASP A 128 15.08 19.87 -61.88
N SER A 129 15.61 20.69 -60.96
CA SER A 129 16.03 22.06 -61.25
C SER A 129 17.46 22.13 -61.77
N TYR A 130 17.62 22.67 -62.98
CA TYR A 130 18.93 22.99 -63.56
C TYR A 130 19.68 24.14 -62.86
N PHE A 131 19.01 24.87 -61.96
CA PHE A 131 19.54 26.08 -61.32
C PHE A 131 19.89 25.89 -59.85
N ILE A 132 19.35 24.86 -59.19
CA ILE A 132 19.54 24.63 -57.76
C ILE A 132 20.56 23.51 -57.58
N ASP A 133 21.64 23.80 -56.85
CA ASP A 133 22.55 22.75 -56.39
C ASP A 133 21.89 22.00 -55.22
N SER A 134 21.49 20.76 -55.47
CA SER A 134 20.82 19.88 -54.51
C SER A 134 21.65 19.67 -53.24
N ARG A 135 22.98 19.61 -53.36
CA ARG A 135 23.89 19.49 -52.22
C ARG A 135 23.87 20.75 -51.37
N SER A 136 23.98 21.92 -52.00
CA SER A 136 23.89 23.21 -51.31
C SER A 136 22.51 23.40 -50.65
N TRP A 137 21.42 23.00 -51.30
CA TRP A 137 20.08 23.03 -50.72
C TRP A 137 19.99 22.14 -49.47
N TYR A 138 20.52 20.92 -49.51
CA TYR A 138 20.53 20.02 -48.36
C TYR A 138 21.24 20.65 -47.15
N PHE A 139 22.49 21.07 -47.30
CA PHE A 139 23.30 21.58 -46.19
C PHE A 139 22.78 22.92 -45.65
N ASN A 140 22.22 23.78 -46.50
CA ASN A 140 21.82 25.14 -46.08
C ASN A 140 20.35 25.27 -45.70
N ARG A 141 19.48 24.32 -46.09
CA ARG A 141 18.03 24.43 -45.91
C ARG A 141 17.42 23.23 -45.21
N LEU A 142 17.69 22.01 -45.68
CA LEU A 142 17.10 20.80 -45.08
C LEU A 142 17.78 20.41 -43.75
N GLN A 143 19.12 20.34 -43.74
CA GLN A 143 19.89 19.91 -42.58
C GLN A 143 19.64 20.80 -41.35
N PRO A 144 19.61 22.15 -41.43
CA PRO A 144 19.30 22.96 -40.26
C PRO A 144 17.91 22.68 -39.67
N GLY A 145 16.91 22.39 -40.51
CA GLY A 145 15.57 21.98 -40.05
C GLY A 145 15.59 20.64 -39.32
N PHE A 146 16.34 19.67 -39.84
CA PHE A 146 16.54 18.37 -39.21
C PHE A 146 17.28 18.47 -37.86
N GLU A 147 18.31 19.31 -37.77
CA GLU A 147 19.06 19.55 -36.53
C GLU A 147 18.19 20.16 -35.43
N ILE A 148 17.31 21.10 -35.79
CA ILE A 148 16.33 21.69 -34.85
C ILE A 148 15.35 20.62 -34.36
N LEU A 149 14.78 19.82 -35.27
CA LEU A 149 13.86 18.74 -34.91
C LEU A 149 14.52 17.73 -33.96
N THR A 150 15.73 17.29 -34.28
CA THR A 150 16.49 16.34 -33.44
C THR A 150 16.74 16.93 -32.05
N LYS A 151 17.10 18.21 -31.97
CA LYS A 151 17.30 18.91 -30.70
C LYS A 151 16.02 19.00 -29.85
N ASP A 152 14.88 19.24 -30.49
CA ASP A 152 13.59 19.31 -29.80
C ASP A 152 13.15 17.94 -29.28
N ILE A 153 13.35 16.87 -30.07
CA ILE A 153 13.14 15.48 -29.65
C ILE A 153 14.04 15.14 -28.46
N ASP A 154 15.33 15.44 -28.53
CA ASP A 154 16.28 15.21 -27.43
C ASP A 154 15.87 15.97 -26.14
N ALA A 155 15.32 17.17 -26.29
CA ALA A 155 14.84 17.96 -25.15
C ALA A 155 13.61 17.33 -24.50
N LEU A 156 12.68 16.79 -25.30
CA LEU A 156 11.55 16.03 -24.81
C LEU A 156 11.99 14.74 -24.11
N GLU A 157 12.87 13.96 -24.72
CA GLU A 157 13.37 12.71 -24.12
C GLU A 157 13.99 12.98 -22.75
N ARG A 158 14.87 13.99 -22.63
CA ARG A 158 15.46 14.39 -21.34
C ARG A 158 14.40 14.81 -20.32
N ALA A 159 13.35 15.51 -20.74
CA ALA A 159 12.27 15.91 -19.85
C ALA A 159 11.48 14.69 -19.35
N ILE A 160 11.13 13.76 -20.24
CA ILE A 160 10.44 12.51 -19.89
C ILE A 160 11.31 11.65 -18.95
N TYR A 161 12.60 11.47 -19.24
CA TYR A 161 13.52 10.76 -18.35
C TYR A 161 13.61 11.40 -16.96
N SER A 162 13.66 12.74 -16.90
CA SER A 162 13.68 13.46 -15.61
C SER A 162 12.38 13.27 -14.83
N ASP A 163 11.23 13.27 -15.51
CA ASP A 163 9.94 13.04 -14.86
C ASP A 163 9.80 11.59 -14.40
N LEU A 164 10.18 10.60 -15.21
CA LEU A 164 10.25 9.20 -14.81
C LEU A 164 11.13 8.99 -13.56
N GLU A 165 12.29 9.65 -13.48
CA GLU A 165 13.17 9.58 -12.31
C GLU A 165 12.50 10.18 -11.06
N LYS A 166 11.90 11.37 -11.18
CA LYS A 166 11.16 12.01 -10.07
C LYS A 166 9.96 11.17 -9.64
N ASN A 167 9.23 10.61 -10.59
CA ASN A 167 8.06 9.78 -10.36
C ASN A 167 8.45 8.47 -9.66
N SER A 168 9.59 7.88 -10.02
CA SER A 168 10.16 6.71 -9.33
C SER A 168 10.57 7.03 -7.88
N LEU A 169 11.25 8.16 -7.65
CA LEU A 169 11.61 8.62 -6.29
C LEU A 169 10.37 8.99 -5.46
N THR A 170 9.30 9.44 -6.11
CA THR A 170 8.02 9.73 -5.46
C THR A 170 7.27 8.44 -5.15
N PHE A 171 7.31 7.45 -6.05
CA PHE A 171 6.78 6.11 -5.84
C PHE A 171 7.37 5.45 -4.61
N GLU A 172 8.70 5.43 -4.49
CA GLU A 172 9.38 4.86 -3.33
C GLU A 172 8.93 5.54 -2.03
N ARG A 173 8.94 6.88 -2.00
CA ARG A 173 8.51 7.64 -0.81
C ARG A 173 7.04 7.43 -0.46
N GLY A 174 6.15 7.39 -1.45
CA GLY A 174 4.72 7.18 -1.20
C GLY A 174 4.37 5.72 -0.89
N PHE A 175 5.12 4.76 -1.40
CA PHE A 175 5.06 3.36 -0.98
C PHE A 175 5.39 3.22 0.51
N TYR A 176 6.50 3.83 0.95
CA TYR A 176 6.84 3.88 2.38
C TYR A 176 5.74 4.55 3.20
N ARG A 177 5.21 5.70 2.75
CA ARG A 177 4.12 6.41 3.44
C ARG A 177 2.84 5.58 3.55
N SER A 178 2.49 4.80 2.53
CA SER A 178 1.29 3.97 2.52
C SER A 178 1.39 2.73 3.42
N ILE A 179 2.61 2.22 3.64
CA ILE A 179 2.85 1.01 4.45
C ILE A 179 3.01 1.33 5.94
N ILE A 180 3.57 2.49 6.29
CA ILE A 180 3.82 2.89 7.69
C ILE A 180 2.58 2.75 8.59
N PRO A 181 1.38 3.23 8.22
CA PRO A 181 0.18 3.07 9.03
C PRO A 181 -0.16 1.60 9.34
N GLY A 182 0.05 0.72 8.35
CA GLY A 182 -0.17 -0.72 8.49
C GLY A 182 0.80 -1.34 9.51
N ILE A 183 2.11 -1.06 9.37
CA ILE A 183 3.14 -1.56 10.31
C ILE A 183 2.88 -1.07 11.73
N VAL A 184 2.58 0.23 11.89
CA VAL A 184 2.29 0.83 13.20
C VAL A 184 1.07 0.18 13.83
N ALA A 185 0.01 -0.08 13.07
CA ALA A 185 -1.18 -0.72 13.61
C ALA A 185 -0.97 -2.18 14.01
N VAL A 186 -0.16 -2.94 13.26
CA VAL A 186 0.25 -4.29 13.67
C VAL A 186 1.02 -4.24 14.99
N GLY A 187 1.97 -3.30 15.12
CA GLY A 187 2.73 -3.11 16.36
C GLY A 187 1.86 -2.74 17.56
N VAL A 188 0.97 -1.76 17.40
CA VAL A 188 0.01 -1.33 18.44
C VAL A 188 -0.98 -2.46 18.76
N GLY A 189 -1.48 -3.17 17.76
CA GLY A 189 -2.36 -4.32 17.94
C GLY A 189 -1.71 -5.44 18.73
N LEU A 190 -0.44 -5.78 18.42
CA LEU A 190 0.33 -6.76 19.19
C LEU A 190 0.48 -6.33 20.64
N LEU A 191 0.82 -5.06 20.89
CA LEU A 191 0.98 -4.52 22.24
C LEU A 191 -0.34 -4.58 23.03
N LEU A 192 -1.47 -4.25 22.39
CA LEU A 192 -2.79 -4.36 23.00
C LEU A 192 -3.17 -5.81 23.31
N VAL A 193 -2.84 -6.77 22.43
CA VAL A 193 -3.05 -8.20 22.69
C VAL A 193 -2.23 -8.67 23.88
N ILE A 194 -0.96 -8.25 24.00
CA ILE A 194 -0.11 -8.57 25.15
C ILE A 194 -0.68 -7.96 26.44
N MET A 195 -1.13 -6.70 26.39
CA MET A 195 -1.80 -6.07 27.54
C MET A 195 -3.08 -6.80 27.93
N LEU A 196 -3.89 -7.21 26.95
CA LEU A 196 -5.11 -7.99 27.18
C LEU A 196 -4.77 -9.35 27.82
N LEU A 197 -3.71 -10.02 27.35
CA LEU A 197 -3.23 -11.27 27.92
C LEU A 197 -2.80 -11.10 29.38
N MET A 198 -1.99 -10.08 29.67
CA MET A 198 -1.54 -9.75 31.03
C MET A 198 -2.73 -9.42 31.94
N PHE A 199 -3.70 -8.66 31.44
CA PHE A 199 -4.94 -8.37 32.15
C PHE A 199 -5.73 -9.65 32.46
N MET A 200 -5.88 -10.54 31.49
CA MET A 200 -6.55 -11.83 31.67
C MET A 200 -5.86 -12.71 32.71
N LEU A 201 -4.53 -12.85 32.64
CA LEU A 201 -3.79 -13.64 33.61
C LEU A 201 -3.90 -13.07 35.03
N GLY A 202 -3.69 -11.76 35.17
CA GLY A 202 -3.63 -11.09 36.47
C GLY A 202 -4.98 -11.02 37.18
N PHE A 203 -6.04 -10.62 36.47
CA PHE A 203 -7.34 -10.30 37.08
C PHE A 203 -8.38 -11.42 36.97
N TYR A 204 -8.14 -12.44 36.13
CA TYR A 204 -9.12 -13.53 35.96
C TYR A 204 -8.53 -14.91 36.24
N VAL A 205 -7.43 -15.30 35.56
CA VAL A 205 -6.87 -16.65 35.70
C VAL A 205 -6.25 -16.87 37.07
N ASN A 206 -5.41 -15.95 37.55
CA ASN A 206 -4.75 -16.09 38.85
C ASN A 206 -5.74 -16.14 40.03
N PRO A 207 -6.78 -15.28 40.09
CA PRO A 207 -7.83 -15.39 41.10
C PRO A 207 -8.55 -16.73 41.08
N LEU A 208 -8.85 -17.26 39.89
CA LEU A 208 -9.46 -18.58 39.74
C LEU A 208 -8.60 -19.69 40.33
N TYR A 209 -7.29 -19.69 40.07
CA TYR A 209 -6.36 -20.63 40.69
C TYR A 209 -6.33 -20.49 42.22
N LYS A 210 -6.32 -19.26 42.75
CA LYS A 210 -6.37 -19.02 44.20
C LYS A 210 -7.67 -19.53 44.84
N MET A 211 -8.81 -19.37 44.18
CA MET A 211 -10.09 -19.93 44.63
C MET A 211 -10.04 -21.46 44.65
N LEU A 212 -9.50 -22.08 43.58
CA LEU A 212 -9.34 -23.52 43.47
C LEU A 212 -8.45 -24.08 44.57
N ASP A 213 -7.28 -23.48 44.80
CA ASP A 213 -6.34 -23.87 45.85
C ASP A 213 -6.98 -23.75 47.24
N GLY A 214 -7.77 -22.69 47.46
CA GLY A 214 -8.54 -22.52 48.70
C GLY A 214 -9.56 -23.62 48.93
N MET A 215 -10.26 -24.04 47.87
CA MET A 215 -11.20 -25.16 47.92
C MET A 215 -10.50 -26.49 48.17
N ASP A 216 -9.39 -26.77 47.48
CA ASP A 216 -8.63 -28.00 47.66
C ASP A 216 -7.98 -28.10 49.04
N ALA A 217 -7.54 -26.98 49.61
CA ALA A 217 -7.04 -26.91 50.98
C ALA A 217 -8.14 -27.23 52.00
N TYR A 218 -9.37 -26.77 51.77
CA TYR A 218 -10.53 -27.14 52.58
C TYR A 218 -10.84 -28.63 52.46
N ARG A 219 -10.92 -29.16 51.23
CA ARG A 219 -11.30 -30.56 50.99
C ARG A 219 -10.29 -31.55 51.55
N SER A 220 -9.00 -31.25 51.39
CA SER A 220 -7.91 -32.19 51.71
C SER A 220 -7.47 -32.10 53.18
N TYR A 221 -7.48 -30.89 53.76
CA TYR A 221 -6.90 -30.65 55.09
C TYR A 221 -7.90 -30.06 56.09
N GLY A 222 -9.15 -29.83 55.70
CA GLY A 222 -10.17 -29.21 56.56
C GLY A 222 -9.88 -27.74 56.91
N LYS A 223 -8.99 -27.08 56.18
CA LYS A 223 -8.61 -25.67 56.42
C LYS A 223 -9.76 -24.74 56.03
N ARG A 224 -9.94 -23.65 56.77
CA ARG A 224 -10.94 -22.63 56.43
C ARG A 224 -10.57 -21.94 55.12
N TYR A 225 -11.57 -21.68 54.28
CA TYR A 225 -11.41 -20.86 53.08
C TYR A 225 -11.15 -19.40 53.48
N THR A 226 -10.05 -18.82 52.99
CA THR A 226 -9.60 -17.48 53.38
C THR A 226 -9.32 -16.56 52.20
N TYR A 227 -9.62 -16.97 50.97
CA TYR A 227 -9.36 -16.14 49.81
C TYR A 227 -10.44 -15.06 49.65
N THR A 228 -10.01 -13.80 49.63
CA THR A 228 -10.85 -12.63 49.34
C THR A 228 -10.46 -12.07 47.98
N PHE A 229 -11.40 -12.06 47.05
CA PHE A 229 -11.23 -11.47 45.72
C PHE A 229 -11.66 -10.00 45.74
N ASP A 230 -10.78 -9.11 45.27
CA ASP A 230 -10.98 -7.66 45.24
C ASP A 230 -11.40 -7.21 43.83
N GLY A 231 -12.55 -7.73 43.38
CA GLY A 231 -13.13 -7.42 42.08
C GLY A 231 -14.60 -7.05 42.20
N ASP A 232 -15.17 -6.44 41.16
CA ASP A 232 -16.56 -5.96 41.20
C ASP A 232 -17.44 -6.59 40.11
N ASP A 233 -17.06 -7.79 39.68
CA ASP A 233 -17.73 -8.58 38.64
C ASP A 233 -18.16 -9.97 39.13
N GLU A 234 -18.55 -10.85 38.19
CA GLU A 234 -19.09 -12.17 38.50
C GLU A 234 -18.13 -13.06 39.32
N LEU A 235 -16.82 -12.80 39.28
CA LEU A 235 -15.85 -13.54 40.08
C LEU A 235 -15.94 -13.24 41.57
N VAL A 236 -16.36 -12.02 41.97
CA VAL A 236 -16.58 -11.73 43.40
C VAL A 236 -17.77 -12.51 43.92
N ARG A 237 -18.85 -12.56 43.13
CA ARG A 237 -20.04 -13.33 43.49
C ARG A 237 -19.75 -14.82 43.56
N LEU A 238 -18.90 -15.33 42.67
CA LEU A 238 -18.42 -16.71 42.73
C LEU A 238 -17.59 -16.95 44.00
N ASN A 239 -16.65 -16.06 44.34
CA ASN A 239 -15.81 -16.19 45.52
C ASN A 239 -16.62 -16.17 46.82
N GLU A 240 -17.57 -15.25 46.93
CA GLU A 240 -18.48 -15.12 48.07
C GLU A 240 -19.35 -16.38 48.21
N GLY A 241 -19.94 -16.86 47.11
CA GLY A 241 -20.74 -18.09 47.10
C GLY A 241 -19.94 -19.33 47.52
N ILE A 242 -18.68 -19.46 47.08
CA ILE A 242 -17.78 -20.53 47.53
C ILE A 242 -17.51 -20.42 49.04
N GLY A 243 -17.22 -19.21 49.52
CA GLY A 243 -16.97 -18.95 50.95
C GLY A 243 -18.16 -19.30 51.84
N GLU A 244 -19.37 -18.92 51.42
CA GLU A 244 -20.62 -19.22 52.14
C GLU A 244 -20.90 -20.73 52.18
N LEU A 245 -20.83 -21.43 51.05
CA LEU A 245 -21.02 -22.89 50.95
C LEU A 245 -20.03 -23.68 51.82
N ILE A 246 -18.77 -23.26 51.86
CA ILE A 246 -17.75 -23.87 52.72
C ILE A 246 -18.06 -23.59 54.20
N GLY A 247 -18.46 -22.36 54.53
CA GLY A 247 -18.85 -21.97 55.89
C GLY A 247 -20.04 -22.77 56.43
N GLU A 248 -21.08 -22.94 55.61
CA GLU A 248 -22.24 -23.77 55.92
C GLU A 248 -21.82 -25.23 56.14
N ASN A 249 -21.00 -25.79 55.25
CA ASN A 249 -20.51 -27.17 55.40
C ASN A 249 -19.68 -27.39 56.67
N VAL A 250 -18.82 -26.44 57.03
CA VAL A 250 -18.07 -26.49 58.30
C VAL A 250 -19.02 -26.52 59.49
N THR A 251 -20.04 -25.67 59.47
CA THR A 251 -21.06 -25.58 60.53
C THR A 251 -21.87 -26.88 60.62
N LEU A 252 -22.26 -27.45 59.49
CA LEU A 252 -22.96 -28.74 59.41
C LEU A 252 -22.12 -29.89 59.94
N ARG A 253 -20.85 -29.99 59.55
CA ARG A 253 -19.92 -31.02 60.09
C ARG A 253 -19.74 -30.90 61.59
N LYS A 254 -19.67 -29.67 62.13
CA LYS A 254 -19.59 -29.44 63.57
C LYS A 254 -20.85 -29.92 64.30
N ARG A 255 -22.03 -29.56 63.79
CA ARG A 255 -23.32 -30.02 64.35
C ARG A 255 -23.47 -31.53 64.33
N LEU A 256 -23.08 -32.19 63.23
CA LEU A 256 -23.07 -33.65 63.12
C LEU A 256 -22.14 -34.31 64.14
N LYS A 257 -20.96 -33.73 64.38
CA LYS A 257 -20.02 -34.22 65.39
C LYS A 257 -20.58 -34.08 66.81
N ASP A 258 -21.18 -32.93 67.13
CA ASP A 258 -21.78 -32.67 68.45
C ASP A 258 -22.95 -33.62 68.72
N LEU A 259 -23.81 -33.88 67.70
CA LEU A 259 -24.90 -34.87 67.81
C LEU A 259 -24.35 -36.29 68.07
N LYS A 260 -23.34 -36.72 67.30
CA LYS A 260 -22.72 -38.03 67.47
C LYS A 260 -21.99 -38.20 68.81
N SER A 261 -21.55 -37.10 69.43
CA SER A 261 -20.95 -37.13 70.77
C SER A 261 -21.97 -37.16 71.92
N ARG A 262 -23.26 -36.92 71.63
CA ARG A 262 -24.36 -36.98 72.60
C ARG A 262 -25.02 -38.35 72.69
N GLU A 263 -25.10 -39.10 71.58
CA GLU A 263 -25.63 -40.47 71.55
C GLU A 263 -24.96 -41.49 72.51
N PRO A 264 -23.65 -41.44 72.83
CA PRO A 264 -23.04 -42.41 73.76
C PRO A 264 -23.49 -42.21 75.21
N ASN A 265 -23.86 -40.99 75.60
CA ASN A 265 -24.16 -40.67 77.01
C ASN A 265 -25.61 -40.97 77.41
N GLU A 266 -26.53 -41.15 76.46
CA GLU A 266 -27.93 -41.52 76.76
C GLU A 266 -28.12 -43.05 76.89
N LEU A 267 -27.14 -43.85 76.44
CA LEU A 267 -27.15 -45.31 76.60
C LEU A 267 -26.53 -45.78 77.93
N GLU A 268 -25.66 -44.97 78.57
CA GLU A 268 -25.12 -45.29 79.90
C GLU A 268 -25.99 -44.79 81.07
N SER A 269 -26.96 -43.90 80.83
CA SER A 269 -27.88 -43.43 81.90
C SER A 269 -29.19 -44.23 82.02
N ASN A 270 -29.34 -45.32 81.25
CA ASN A 270 -30.54 -46.15 81.20
C ASN A 270 -30.23 -47.65 81.40
N GLN A 271 -29.34 -47.97 82.34
CA GLN A 271 -29.31 -49.31 82.94
C GLN A 271 -29.67 -49.21 84.43
N PRO A 272 -30.65 -49.99 84.91
CA PRO A 272 -31.13 -49.96 86.29
C PRO A 272 -30.11 -50.48 87.31
#